data_AF-A0A1W9XAU5-F1
#
_entry.id   AF-A0A1W9XAU5-F1
#
_cell.length_a   1.000
_cell.length_b   1.000
_cell.length_c   1.000
_cell.angle_alpha   90.00
_cell.angle_beta   90.00
_cell.angle_gamma   90.00
#
_symmetry.space_group_name_H-M   'P 1'
#
loop_
_entity.id
_entity.type
_entity.pdbx_description
1 polymer ?
#
loop_
_entity_poly.entity_id
_entity_poly.type
_entity_poly.pdbx_seq_one_letter_code
_entity_poly.pdbx_strand_id
1 'polypeptide(L)'
;MQPFRTGLFMTTDQESLLEYYNRELSYLRRMGAAFAEQYPKIAGRLELEADQCPDPHIERLIESFAFLTARIQHTLESEFPQLSSTLLGVLYPQFLNPVPSMTIARFDADPTRTGITSGHLIPKNTPLFALSEQGNTCRFRTCYPVMLWPVTVTYAGFESTDQFDFLDNAPNTALVLRIRIETPGAIGDLTGMHRLRFYISGDRILTNALYELIFCHVQRAAVLPKKGGRPAFLSDEAVLPVGFDEGEDVLPYPPNAHRGYRLLHEYFTFPKKFLFFDLDLNQADFLNAQGFSPDDQQFDILFMLDQMPGERLVIDRNTFCLGCSPVINLFKKVTDPIRVTRRLPEYPLNPDSRREKITEIHSILSVSASADARDGSTEVAPFFSFNHKMERKGQQAFWHANRMGHDRKDIPGTRMHISFVDLDSAAGRHCHTRQTHCPDTSPSERSRFMASDITLVTELSFIGQKQGKSQFIA
;
A
#
# COMPACT_ATOMS: atom_id res chain seq x y z
N MET A 1 7.33 -22.34 1.83
CA MET A 1 7.06 -21.02 1.23
C MET A 1 8.08 -20.79 0.12
N GLN A 2 7.72 -21.08 -1.12
CA GLN A 2 8.59 -20.81 -2.27
C GLN A 2 8.66 -19.30 -2.53
N PRO A 3 9.84 -18.76 -2.91
CA PRO A 3 9.95 -17.36 -3.26
C PRO A 3 9.19 -17.09 -4.56
N PHE A 4 8.31 -16.10 -4.57
CA PHE A 4 7.74 -15.53 -5.79
C PHE A 4 8.89 -15.08 -6.69
N ARG A 5 9.15 -15.87 -7.75
CA ARG A 5 10.16 -15.59 -8.77
C ARG A 5 9.64 -14.49 -9.70
N THR A 6 10.08 -13.25 -9.46
CA THR A 6 9.77 -12.07 -10.30
C THR A 6 10.57 -12.03 -11.61
N GLY A 7 10.78 -13.19 -12.25
CA GLY A 7 11.49 -13.33 -13.53
C GLY A 7 10.74 -14.16 -14.57
N LEU A 8 9.47 -14.52 -14.30
CA LEU A 8 8.72 -15.56 -14.99
C LEU A 8 7.71 -15.03 -16.03
N PHE A 9 7.77 -13.77 -16.47
CA PHE A 9 6.73 -13.26 -17.37
C PHE A 9 7.04 -13.41 -18.87
N MET A 10 8.27 -13.76 -19.27
CA MET A 10 8.59 -13.95 -20.71
C MET A 10 9.18 -15.31 -21.08
N THR A 11 9.78 -16.06 -20.15
CA THR A 11 10.06 -17.49 -20.41
C THR A 11 8.77 -18.30 -20.48
N THR A 12 7.77 -17.89 -19.70
CA THR A 12 6.45 -18.51 -19.66
C THR A 12 5.60 -18.19 -20.89
N ASP A 13 5.87 -17.08 -21.60
CA ASP A 13 5.18 -16.71 -22.84
C ASP A 13 5.55 -17.66 -24.00
N GLN A 14 6.83 -18.07 -24.09
CA GLN A 14 7.28 -19.03 -25.09
C GLN A 14 6.89 -20.47 -24.74
N GLU A 15 6.98 -20.86 -23.46
CA GLU A 15 6.50 -22.16 -22.98
C GLU A 15 4.98 -22.28 -23.13
N SER A 16 4.22 -21.22 -22.84
CA SER A 16 2.78 -21.15 -23.06
C SER A 16 2.46 -21.25 -24.55
N LEU A 17 3.10 -20.45 -25.41
CA LEU A 17 2.86 -20.50 -26.85
C LEU A 17 3.12 -21.90 -27.45
N LEU A 18 4.09 -22.65 -26.92
CA LEU A 18 4.32 -24.04 -27.32
C LEU A 18 3.13 -24.96 -26.97
N GLU A 19 2.51 -24.78 -25.81
CA GLU A 19 1.29 -25.50 -25.44
C GLU A 19 0.12 -25.17 -26.38
N TYR A 20 -0.09 -23.88 -26.68
CA TYR A 20 -1.11 -23.44 -27.65
C TYR A 20 -0.82 -24.01 -29.04
N TYR A 21 0.43 -23.99 -29.48
CA TYR A 21 0.86 -24.57 -30.75
C TYR A 21 0.53 -26.06 -30.83
N ASN A 22 0.91 -26.83 -29.82
CA ASN A 22 0.66 -28.27 -29.78
C ASN A 22 -0.85 -28.58 -29.71
N ARG A 23 -1.62 -27.75 -29.01
CA ARG A 23 -3.09 -27.84 -28.93
C ARG A 23 -3.73 -27.59 -30.29
N GLU A 24 -3.34 -26.52 -30.98
CA GLU A 24 -3.84 -26.19 -32.32
C GLU A 24 -3.41 -27.21 -33.37
N LEU A 25 -2.17 -27.68 -33.33
CA LEU A 25 -1.67 -28.74 -34.22
C LEU A 25 -2.48 -30.03 -34.05
N SER A 26 -2.72 -30.42 -32.80
CA SER A 26 -3.53 -31.60 -32.46
C SER A 26 -5.01 -31.42 -32.84
N TYR A 27 -5.54 -30.19 -32.75
CA TYR A 27 -6.89 -29.86 -33.21
C TYR A 27 -7.00 -29.98 -34.73
N LEU A 28 -6.07 -29.38 -35.48
CA LEU A 28 -6.05 -29.43 -36.94
C LEU A 28 -5.92 -30.85 -37.46
N ARG A 29 -5.08 -31.70 -36.84
CA ARG A 29 -4.95 -33.13 -37.20
C ARG A 29 -6.25 -33.90 -36.98
N ARG A 30 -6.90 -33.73 -35.81
CA ARG A 30 -8.20 -34.36 -35.54
C ARG A 30 -9.29 -33.90 -36.50
N MET A 31 -9.34 -32.60 -36.81
CA MET A 31 -10.30 -32.06 -37.79
C MET A 31 -10.01 -32.53 -39.20
N GLY A 32 -8.73 -32.66 -39.58
CA GLY A 32 -8.29 -33.23 -40.85
C GLY A 32 -8.71 -34.68 -41.00
N ALA A 33 -8.52 -35.50 -39.96
CA ALA A 33 -8.97 -36.89 -39.92
C ALA A 33 -10.50 -37.01 -40.09
N ALA A 34 -11.27 -36.23 -39.32
CA ALA A 34 -12.73 -36.21 -39.43
C ALA A 34 -13.21 -35.73 -40.82
N PHE A 35 -12.51 -34.77 -41.43
CA PHE A 35 -12.79 -34.33 -42.80
C PHE A 35 -12.48 -35.43 -43.82
N ALA A 36 -11.40 -36.19 -43.62
CA ALA A 36 -11.02 -37.29 -44.50
C ALA A 36 -12.02 -38.45 -44.48
N GLU A 37 -12.59 -38.76 -43.31
CA GLU A 37 -13.68 -39.74 -43.19
C GLU A 37 -14.93 -39.31 -43.96
N GLN A 38 -15.30 -38.02 -43.89
CA GLN A 38 -16.49 -37.49 -44.55
C GLN A 38 -16.31 -37.31 -46.07
N TYR A 39 -15.10 -36.96 -46.52
CA TYR A 39 -14.82 -36.67 -47.94
C TYR A 39 -13.58 -37.41 -48.48
N PRO A 40 -13.63 -38.75 -48.60
CA PRO A 40 -12.45 -39.56 -48.96
C PRO A 40 -11.84 -39.19 -50.32
N LYS A 41 -12.68 -38.81 -51.29
CA LYS A 41 -12.22 -38.42 -52.65
C LYS A 41 -11.41 -37.12 -52.66
N ILE A 42 -11.68 -36.21 -51.72
CA ILE A 42 -11.00 -34.92 -51.62
C ILE A 42 -9.75 -35.07 -50.75
N ALA A 43 -9.86 -35.75 -49.61
CA ALA A 43 -8.74 -36.02 -48.73
C ALA A 43 -7.65 -36.89 -49.39
N GLY A 44 -8.03 -37.86 -50.23
CA GLY A 44 -7.07 -38.65 -51.01
C GLY A 44 -6.28 -37.86 -52.05
N ARG A 45 -6.71 -36.64 -52.43
CA ARG A 45 -5.92 -35.73 -53.27
C ARG A 45 -4.97 -34.84 -52.46
N LEU A 46 -5.22 -34.71 -51.17
CA LEU A 46 -4.47 -33.88 -50.22
C LEU A 46 -3.59 -34.72 -49.29
N GLU A 47 -3.60 -36.05 -49.44
CA GLU A 47 -2.85 -37.02 -48.62
C GLU A 47 -3.02 -36.78 -47.11
N LEU A 48 -4.25 -36.43 -46.69
CA LEU A 48 -4.57 -36.18 -45.28
C LEU A 48 -4.85 -37.50 -44.56
N GLU A 49 -3.82 -38.12 -43.98
CA GLU A 49 -3.95 -39.26 -43.07
C GLU A 49 -4.10 -38.79 -41.61
N ALA A 50 -4.52 -39.70 -40.72
CA ALA A 50 -5.01 -39.35 -39.38
C ALA A 50 -3.94 -38.79 -38.41
N ASP A 51 -2.65 -39.01 -38.66
CA ASP A 51 -1.58 -38.65 -37.72
C ASP A 51 -0.45 -37.81 -38.34
N GLN A 52 -0.14 -38.00 -39.63
CA GLN A 52 0.88 -37.24 -40.36
C GLN A 52 0.51 -37.11 -41.85
N CYS A 53 0.75 -35.93 -42.43
CA CYS A 53 0.73 -35.79 -43.89
C CYS A 53 2.09 -36.24 -44.46
N PRO A 54 2.12 -37.17 -45.42
CA PRO A 54 3.38 -37.64 -46.02
C PRO A 54 4.03 -36.57 -46.92
N ASP A 55 3.29 -35.56 -47.38
CA ASP A 55 3.83 -34.39 -48.08
C ASP A 55 4.45 -33.38 -47.09
N PRO A 56 5.79 -33.19 -47.11
CA PRO A 56 6.46 -32.24 -46.22
C PRO A 56 6.03 -30.79 -46.40
N HIS A 57 5.51 -30.39 -47.57
CA HIS A 57 5.04 -29.03 -47.83
C HIS A 57 3.67 -28.77 -47.20
N ILE A 58 2.76 -29.76 -47.25
CA ILE A 58 1.44 -29.67 -46.62
C ILE A 58 1.59 -29.73 -45.10
N GLU A 59 2.44 -30.63 -44.57
CA GLU A 59 2.70 -30.68 -43.13
C GLU A 59 3.25 -29.34 -42.61
N ARG A 60 4.23 -28.75 -43.30
CA ARG A 60 4.75 -27.41 -42.95
C ARG A 60 3.70 -26.30 -43.04
N LEU A 61 2.73 -26.42 -43.95
CA LEU A 61 1.62 -25.47 -44.04
C LEU A 61 0.69 -25.61 -42.82
N ILE A 62 0.38 -26.85 -42.41
CA ILE A 62 -0.43 -27.14 -41.21
C ILE A 62 0.29 -26.64 -39.95
N GLU A 63 1.59 -26.91 -39.81
CA GLU A 63 2.42 -26.37 -38.71
C GLU A 63 2.42 -24.83 -38.70
N SER A 64 2.62 -24.20 -39.86
CA SER A 64 2.61 -22.73 -39.96
C SER A 64 1.24 -22.15 -39.59
N PHE A 65 0.15 -22.80 -40.00
CA PHE A 65 -1.21 -22.36 -39.68
C PHE A 65 -1.54 -22.59 -38.19
N ALA A 66 -1.12 -23.71 -37.62
CA ALA A 66 -1.21 -23.98 -36.19
C ALA A 66 -0.48 -22.91 -35.39
N PHE A 67 0.72 -22.51 -35.82
CA PHE A 67 1.50 -21.46 -35.16
C PHE A 67 0.80 -20.08 -35.21
N LEU A 68 0.26 -19.69 -36.37
CA LEU A 68 -0.49 -18.42 -36.49
C LEU A 68 -1.75 -18.42 -35.62
N THR A 69 -2.52 -19.52 -35.66
CA THR A 69 -3.76 -19.66 -34.88
C THR A 69 -3.47 -19.71 -33.39
N ALA A 70 -2.41 -20.42 -32.98
CA ALA A 70 -1.97 -20.50 -31.60
C ALA A 70 -1.60 -19.11 -31.05
N ARG A 71 -0.94 -18.26 -31.85
CA ARG A 71 -0.67 -16.87 -31.45
C ARG A 71 -1.96 -16.07 -31.25
N ILE A 72 -2.93 -16.21 -32.15
CA ILE A 72 -4.22 -15.53 -32.03
C ILE A 72 -4.95 -15.97 -30.75
N GLN A 73 -5.04 -17.28 -30.51
CA GLN A 73 -5.70 -17.84 -29.32
C GLN A 73 -4.98 -17.41 -28.04
N HIS A 74 -3.65 -17.51 -28.03
CA HIS A 74 -2.84 -17.05 -26.91
C HIS A 74 -3.06 -15.56 -26.63
N THR A 75 -3.08 -14.70 -27.66
CA THR A 75 -3.36 -13.26 -27.49
C THR A 75 -4.77 -13.01 -26.96
N LEU A 76 -5.79 -13.63 -27.53
CA LEU A 76 -7.19 -13.46 -27.09
C LEU A 76 -7.38 -13.90 -25.62
N GLU A 77 -6.83 -15.05 -25.24
CA GLU A 77 -6.92 -15.56 -23.86
C GLU A 77 -6.10 -14.69 -22.90
N SER A 78 -4.95 -14.17 -23.33
CA SER A 78 -4.09 -13.26 -22.54
C SER A 78 -4.72 -11.89 -22.30
N GLU A 79 -5.61 -11.43 -23.18
CA GLU A 79 -6.32 -10.16 -23.05
C GLU A 79 -7.54 -10.23 -22.11
N PHE A 80 -8.13 -11.41 -21.90
CA PHE A 80 -9.34 -11.56 -21.07
C PHE A 80 -9.17 -11.06 -19.61
N PRO A 81 -8.05 -11.30 -18.90
CA PRO A 81 -7.79 -10.72 -17.59
C PRO A 81 -7.84 -9.20 -17.55
N GLN A 82 -7.56 -8.51 -18.67
CA GLN A 82 -7.59 -7.05 -18.75
C GLN A 82 -9.00 -6.49 -18.57
N LEU A 83 -10.03 -7.21 -19.03
CA LEU A 83 -11.43 -6.82 -18.85
C LEU A 83 -11.82 -6.90 -17.37
N SER A 84 -11.45 -8.00 -16.71
CA SER A 84 -11.72 -8.22 -15.28
C SER A 84 -10.96 -7.23 -14.40
N SER A 85 -9.68 -6.96 -14.71
CA SER A 85 -8.89 -5.96 -14.01
C SER A 85 -9.43 -4.55 -14.22
N THR A 86 -9.87 -4.20 -15.43
CA THR A 86 -10.49 -2.89 -15.68
C THR A 86 -11.73 -2.70 -14.82
N LEU A 87 -12.64 -3.69 -14.79
CA LEU A 87 -13.84 -3.64 -13.94
C LEU A 87 -13.50 -3.55 -12.45
N LEU A 88 -12.49 -4.31 -11.99
CA LEU A 88 -11.99 -4.21 -10.62
C LEU A 88 -11.36 -2.85 -10.33
N GLY A 89 -10.71 -2.21 -11.31
CA GLY A 89 -10.14 -0.87 -11.16
C GLY A 89 -11.20 0.19 -10.89
N VAL A 90 -12.42 -0.05 -11.34
CA VAL A 90 -13.58 0.80 -11.05
C VAL A 90 -14.09 0.57 -9.63
N LEU A 91 -14.34 -0.68 -9.28
CA LEU A 91 -15.05 -1.04 -8.05
C LEU A 91 -14.13 -1.05 -6.83
N TYR A 92 -12.91 -1.57 -6.99
CA TYR A 92 -11.93 -1.81 -5.93
C TYR A 92 -10.49 -1.50 -6.41
N PRO A 93 -10.18 -0.25 -6.79
CA PRO A 93 -8.86 0.13 -7.30
C PRO A 93 -7.70 -0.25 -6.37
N GLN A 94 -7.93 -0.27 -5.06
CA GLN A 94 -6.95 -0.65 -4.05
C GLN A 94 -6.39 -2.07 -4.21
N PHE A 95 -7.10 -2.99 -4.87
CA PHE A 95 -6.64 -4.37 -5.06
C PHE A 95 -5.72 -4.53 -6.27
N LEU A 96 -5.66 -3.52 -7.14
CA LEU A 96 -4.76 -3.48 -8.30
C LEU A 96 -3.51 -2.63 -8.06
N ASN A 97 -3.50 -1.85 -6.98
CA ASN A 97 -2.37 -1.02 -6.62
C ASN A 97 -1.22 -1.88 -6.08
N PRO A 98 0.04 -1.56 -6.44
CA PRO A 98 1.19 -2.23 -5.86
C PRO A 98 1.24 -1.97 -4.35
N VAL A 99 1.62 -2.97 -3.56
CA VAL A 99 1.81 -2.80 -2.11
C VAL A 99 3.12 -2.02 -1.88
N PRO A 100 3.05 -0.77 -1.38
CA PRO A 100 4.26 0.03 -1.16
C PRO A 100 5.06 -0.53 0.01
N SER A 101 6.37 -0.24 0.01
CA SER A 101 7.22 -0.61 1.15
C SER A 101 6.79 0.13 2.41
N MET A 102 6.74 -0.58 3.53
CA MET A 102 6.34 -0.06 4.84
C MET A 102 7.34 -0.50 5.91
N THR A 103 7.56 0.33 6.90
CA THR A 103 8.36 -0.02 8.09
C THR A 103 7.90 0.78 9.30
N ILE A 104 8.50 0.55 10.46
CA ILE A 104 8.29 1.37 11.66
C ILE A 104 9.50 2.30 11.82
N ALA A 105 9.25 3.60 11.91
CA ALA A 105 10.27 4.57 12.27
C ALA A 105 10.15 4.90 13.76
N ARG A 106 11.30 5.06 14.43
CA ARG A 106 11.42 5.54 15.80
C ARG A 106 12.04 6.94 15.76
N PHE A 107 11.42 7.87 16.46
CA PHE A 107 11.92 9.21 16.65
C PHE A 107 12.40 9.34 18.09
N ASP A 108 13.68 9.63 18.26
CA ASP A 108 14.25 9.90 19.57
C ASP A 108 14.30 11.42 19.80
N ALA A 109 13.86 11.87 20.96
CA ALA A 109 14.05 13.25 21.37
C ALA A 109 15.55 13.50 21.65
N ASP A 110 16.10 14.58 21.11
CA ASP A 110 17.50 14.95 21.36
C ASP A 110 17.68 15.37 22.82
N PRO A 111 18.45 14.62 23.64
CA PRO A 111 18.65 14.92 25.05
C PRO A 111 19.47 16.20 25.28
N THR A 112 20.20 16.68 24.27
CA THR A 112 21.04 17.89 24.38
C THR A 112 20.27 19.18 24.13
N ARG A 113 19.10 19.10 23.50
CA ARG A 113 18.15 20.22 23.39
C ARG A 113 17.40 20.38 24.71
N THR A 114 18.10 20.95 25.69
CA THR A 114 17.57 21.31 27.00
C THR A 114 16.39 22.29 26.83
N GLY A 115 15.24 21.96 27.44
CA GLY A 115 14.05 22.81 27.47
C GLY A 115 12.76 22.23 26.89
N ILE A 116 12.78 21.01 26.33
CA ILE A 116 11.55 20.33 25.91
C ILE A 116 10.90 19.71 27.15
N THR A 117 10.08 20.48 27.86
CA THR A 117 9.23 20.00 28.97
C THR A 117 7.84 19.57 28.47
N SER A 118 7.42 20.06 27.30
CA SER A 118 6.15 19.73 26.64
C SER A 118 6.35 18.73 25.50
N GLY A 119 5.39 17.82 25.32
CA GLY A 119 5.41 16.86 24.21
C GLY A 119 5.41 17.53 22.84
N HIS A 120 6.30 17.09 21.93
CA HIS A 120 6.40 17.59 20.56
C HIS A 120 5.58 16.72 19.60
N LEU A 121 4.59 17.32 18.93
CA LEU A 121 3.76 16.62 17.95
C LEU A 121 4.46 16.54 16.59
N ILE A 122 4.73 15.32 16.12
CA ILE A 122 5.02 15.02 14.72
C ILE A 122 3.70 14.66 14.04
N PRO A 123 3.21 15.48 13.08
CA PRO A 123 1.95 15.21 12.40
C PRO A 123 2.00 13.93 11.55
N LYS A 124 0.82 13.38 11.28
CA LYS A 124 0.63 12.39 10.20
C LYS A 124 1.05 13.00 8.85
N ASN A 125 1.54 12.16 7.95
CA ASN A 125 2.06 12.52 6.63
C ASN A 125 3.32 13.39 6.64
N THR A 126 4.07 13.41 7.74
CA THR A 126 5.37 14.08 7.79
C THR A 126 6.34 13.32 6.89
N PRO A 127 6.98 13.99 5.91
CA PRO A 127 7.91 13.34 4.99
C PRO A 127 9.18 12.91 5.72
N LEU A 128 9.73 11.76 5.32
CA LEU A 128 11.00 11.22 5.81
C LEU A 128 11.84 10.77 4.63
N PHE A 129 13.15 10.91 4.75
CA PHE A 129 14.10 10.56 3.70
C PHE A 129 15.03 9.45 4.19
N ALA A 130 15.18 8.40 3.38
CA ALA A 130 16.11 7.31 3.65
C ALA A 130 17.06 7.16 2.47
N LEU A 131 18.36 7.01 2.77
CA LEU A 131 19.34 6.66 1.75
C LEU A 131 19.36 5.16 1.52
N SER A 132 19.29 4.81 0.24
CA SER A 132 19.50 3.46 -0.26
C SER A 132 20.98 3.11 -0.30
N GLU A 133 21.28 1.81 -0.27
CA GLU A 133 22.61 1.26 -0.56
C GLU A 133 23.16 1.72 -1.93
N GLN A 134 22.26 2.00 -2.88
CA GLN A 134 22.62 2.48 -4.22
C GLN A 134 22.75 4.01 -4.31
N GLY A 135 22.71 4.74 -3.19
CA GLY A 135 22.80 6.20 -3.14
C GLY A 135 21.53 6.96 -3.53
N ASN A 136 20.44 6.25 -3.83
CA ASN A 136 19.14 6.87 -4.10
C ASN A 136 18.44 7.30 -2.80
N THR A 137 17.77 8.46 -2.83
CA THR A 137 16.95 8.92 -1.70
C THR A 137 15.52 8.39 -1.84
N CYS A 138 15.17 7.40 -1.02
CA CYS A 138 13.79 6.94 -0.86
C CYS A 138 13.01 7.93 0.02
N ARG A 139 11.72 8.10 -0.28
CA ARG A 139 10.82 8.99 0.46
C ARG A 139 9.74 8.19 1.14
N PHE A 140 9.59 8.41 2.43
CA PHE A 140 8.54 7.84 3.25
C PHE A 140 7.69 8.97 3.84
N ARG A 141 6.54 8.63 4.41
CA ARG A 141 5.77 9.54 5.25
C ARG A 141 5.22 8.82 6.48
N THR A 142 5.03 9.53 7.58
CA THR A 142 4.39 8.98 8.79
C THR A 142 2.92 8.67 8.53
N CYS A 143 2.44 7.53 9.04
CA CYS A 143 1.04 7.14 8.94
C CYS A 143 0.24 7.54 10.19
N TYR A 144 0.88 7.58 11.37
CA TYR A 144 0.26 7.99 12.62
C TYR A 144 0.86 9.32 13.10
N PRO A 145 0.09 10.17 13.80
CA PRO A 145 0.69 11.25 14.57
C PRO A 145 1.51 10.67 15.73
N VAL A 146 2.64 11.31 16.05
CA VAL A 146 3.51 10.91 17.16
C VAL A 146 3.67 12.07 18.12
N MET A 147 3.27 11.87 19.38
CA MET A 147 3.62 12.78 20.46
C MET A 147 4.96 12.34 21.07
N LEU A 148 6.00 13.13 20.87
CA LEU A 148 7.32 12.88 21.43
C LEU A 148 7.47 13.51 22.80
N TRP A 149 7.49 12.65 23.81
CA TRP A 149 7.84 13.02 25.17
C TRP A 149 9.33 12.81 25.42
N PRO A 150 9.99 13.64 26.25
CA PRO A 150 11.37 13.46 26.67
C PRO A 150 11.46 12.34 27.72
N VAL A 151 11.01 11.14 27.36
CA VAL A 151 10.97 9.97 28.23
C VAL A 151 11.50 8.75 27.50
N THR A 152 12.16 7.86 28.23
CA THR A 152 12.79 6.66 27.68
C THR A 152 12.47 5.44 28.53
N VAL A 153 12.34 4.29 27.88
CA VAL A 153 12.22 3.00 28.57
C VAL A 153 13.61 2.54 28.96
N THR A 154 13.85 2.39 30.26
CA THR A 154 15.16 1.95 30.79
C THR A 154 15.17 0.49 31.19
N TYR A 155 14.00 -0.07 31.51
CA TYR A 155 13.82 -1.46 31.88
C TYR A 155 12.46 -1.96 31.42
N ALA A 156 12.41 -3.20 30.97
CA ALA A 156 11.17 -3.94 30.87
C ALA A 156 11.42 -5.41 31.19
N GLY A 157 10.53 -6.03 31.96
CA GLY A 157 10.69 -7.42 32.39
C GLY A 157 9.50 -7.93 33.19
N PHE A 158 9.46 -9.25 33.37
CA PHE A 158 8.49 -9.90 34.24
C PHE A 158 9.04 -10.06 35.66
N GLU A 159 8.21 -9.75 36.65
CA GLU A 159 8.55 -9.78 38.07
C GLU A 159 7.56 -10.65 38.83
N SER A 160 8.04 -11.32 39.89
CA SER A 160 7.18 -12.04 40.85
C SER A 160 6.30 -11.04 41.60
N THR A 161 5.09 -11.47 41.97
CA THR A 161 4.18 -10.70 42.82
C THR A 161 4.77 -10.40 44.19
N ASP A 162 5.65 -11.27 44.70
CA ASP A 162 6.32 -11.12 46.01
C ASP A 162 7.20 -9.87 46.12
N GLN A 163 7.53 -9.21 45.01
CA GLN A 163 8.29 -7.96 45.02
C GLN A 163 7.43 -6.73 45.34
N PHE A 164 6.11 -6.91 45.48
CA PHE A 164 5.15 -5.83 45.60
C PHE A 164 4.15 -6.08 46.75
N ASP A 165 4.42 -5.51 47.93
CA ASP A 165 3.61 -5.68 49.15
C ASP A 165 2.10 -5.40 48.96
N PHE A 166 1.73 -4.52 48.01
CA PHE A 166 0.33 -4.21 47.73
C PHE A 166 -0.42 -5.35 47.01
N LEU A 167 0.29 -6.36 46.51
CA LEU A 167 -0.26 -7.55 45.86
C LEU A 167 -0.42 -8.73 46.82
N ASP A 168 0.01 -8.63 48.08
CA ASP A 168 -0.10 -9.72 49.07
C ASP A 168 -1.53 -10.24 49.24
N ASN A 169 -2.53 -9.39 48.97
CA ASN A 169 -3.95 -9.72 49.04
C ASN A 169 -4.64 -9.83 47.67
N ALA A 170 -3.87 -9.95 46.57
CA ALA A 170 -4.36 -10.04 45.20
C ALA A 170 -4.16 -11.47 44.63
N PRO A 171 -5.00 -12.45 45.03
CA PRO A 171 -4.78 -13.86 44.69
C PRO A 171 -4.89 -14.19 43.19
N ASN A 172 -5.44 -13.28 42.39
CA ASN A 172 -5.70 -13.49 40.97
C ASN A 172 -4.58 -12.95 40.06
N THR A 173 -3.52 -12.35 40.61
CA THR A 173 -2.35 -11.90 39.83
C THR A 173 -1.26 -12.98 39.87
N ALA A 174 -0.91 -13.53 38.72
CA ALA A 174 0.13 -14.55 38.58
C ALA A 174 1.52 -13.96 38.33
N LEU A 175 1.59 -12.79 37.68
CA LEU A 175 2.85 -12.18 37.25
C LEU A 175 2.67 -10.66 37.06
N VAL A 176 3.75 -9.89 37.18
CA VAL A 176 3.74 -8.46 36.88
C VAL A 176 4.68 -8.17 35.71
N LEU A 177 4.15 -7.55 34.65
CA LEU A 177 4.99 -6.93 33.62
C LEU A 177 5.34 -5.51 34.08
N ARG A 178 6.62 -5.27 34.34
CA ARG A 178 7.16 -3.97 34.75
C ARG A 178 7.83 -3.28 33.57
N ILE A 179 7.49 -2.02 33.35
CA ILE A 179 8.18 -1.12 32.42
C ILE A 179 8.65 0.11 33.19
N ARG A 180 9.95 0.38 33.22
CA ARG A 180 10.50 1.57 33.85
C ARG A 180 10.69 2.69 32.84
N ILE A 181 10.14 3.84 33.18
CA ILE A 181 10.30 5.08 32.42
C ILE A 181 11.27 6.01 33.15
N GLU A 182 12.17 6.62 32.40
CA GLU A 182 13.08 7.67 32.86
C GLU A 182 12.93 8.93 32.02
N THR A 183 12.96 10.09 32.67
CA THR A 183 13.01 11.41 32.05
C THR A 183 14.30 12.13 32.45
N PRO A 184 14.91 12.95 31.59
CA PRO A 184 16.10 13.72 31.96
C PRO A 184 15.80 14.85 32.96
N GLY A 185 14.54 15.29 33.08
CA GLY A 185 14.08 16.35 33.98
C GLY A 185 13.22 15.82 35.13
N ALA A 186 12.47 16.69 35.77
CA ALA A 186 11.49 16.33 36.79
C ALA A 186 10.22 15.77 36.13
N ILE A 187 9.62 14.70 36.66
CA ILE A 187 8.35 14.16 36.14
C ILE A 187 7.24 15.22 36.21
N GLY A 188 7.27 16.09 37.22
CA GLY A 188 6.33 17.22 37.35
C GLY A 188 6.37 18.21 36.18
N ASP A 189 7.47 18.27 35.43
CA ASP A 189 7.60 19.16 34.27
C ASP A 189 6.88 18.60 33.02
N LEU A 190 6.53 17.30 33.02
CA LEU A 190 5.84 16.60 31.91
C LEU A 190 4.33 16.94 31.87
N THR A 191 4.03 18.24 31.90
CA THR A 191 2.67 18.76 31.88
C THR A 191 1.94 18.34 30.59
N GLY A 192 0.74 17.77 30.74
CA GLY A 192 -0.06 17.29 29.60
C GLY A 192 0.29 15.90 29.08
N MET A 193 1.16 15.14 29.76
CA MET A 193 1.46 13.74 29.42
C MET A 193 0.30 12.83 29.84
N HIS A 194 -0.73 12.85 29.01
CA HIS A 194 -1.99 12.16 29.24
C HIS A 194 -2.04 10.76 28.63
N ARG A 195 -1.24 10.50 27.60
CA ARG A 195 -1.26 9.23 26.86
C ARG A 195 0.15 8.90 26.41
N LEU A 196 0.59 7.67 26.67
CA LEU A 196 1.85 7.13 26.18
C LEU A 196 1.58 6.04 25.16
N ARG A 197 2.11 6.23 23.95
CA ARG A 197 2.02 5.24 22.87
C ARG A 197 3.24 4.34 22.87
N PHE A 198 3.02 3.05 23.07
CA PHE A 198 4.06 2.03 23.00
C PHE A 198 3.94 1.24 21.70
N TYR A 199 5.08 0.93 21.10
CA TYR A 199 5.23 -0.06 20.05
C TYR A 199 5.94 -1.30 20.61
N ILE A 200 5.34 -2.47 20.44
CA ILE A 200 5.93 -3.75 20.83
C ILE A 200 6.89 -4.19 19.72
N SER A 201 8.17 -4.09 20.01
CA SER A 201 9.26 -4.42 19.09
C SER A 201 9.89 -5.76 19.45
N GLY A 202 9.97 -6.67 18.49
CA GLY A 202 10.56 -7.98 18.70
C GLY A 202 10.35 -8.88 17.51
N ASP A 203 10.70 -10.16 17.68
CA ASP A 203 10.30 -11.21 16.76
C ASP A 203 8.80 -11.53 16.90
N ARG A 204 8.27 -12.28 15.94
CA ARG A 204 6.82 -12.54 15.84
C ARG A 204 6.28 -13.36 17.02
N ILE A 205 7.09 -14.26 17.58
CA ILE A 205 6.66 -15.11 18.70
C ILE A 205 6.50 -14.22 19.94
N LEU A 206 7.53 -13.45 20.28
CA LEU A 206 7.51 -12.52 21.41
C LEU A 206 6.38 -11.48 21.29
N THR A 207 6.29 -10.81 20.15
CA THR A 207 5.35 -9.70 19.96
C THR A 207 3.89 -10.15 20.03
N ASN A 208 3.54 -11.30 19.44
CA ASN A 208 2.18 -11.83 19.49
C ASN A 208 1.80 -12.28 20.91
N ALA A 209 2.68 -13.00 21.60
CA ALA A 209 2.42 -13.44 22.97
C ALA A 209 2.28 -12.26 23.92
N LEU A 210 3.12 -11.22 23.77
CA LEU A 210 2.99 -9.98 24.55
C LEU A 210 1.68 -9.24 24.25
N TYR A 211 1.30 -9.15 22.99
CA TYR A 211 0.05 -8.50 22.60
C TYR A 211 -1.16 -9.22 23.22
N GLU A 212 -1.18 -10.56 23.16
CA GLU A 212 -2.20 -11.37 23.84
C GLU A 212 -2.20 -11.15 25.36
N LEU A 213 -1.04 -11.18 26.01
CA LEU A 213 -0.95 -10.92 27.46
C LEU A 213 -1.49 -9.54 27.83
N ILE A 214 -1.13 -8.50 27.07
CA ILE A 214 -1.53 -7.12 27.35
C ILE A 214 -3.05 -6.93 27.23
N PHE A 215 -3.69 -7.54 26.22
CA PHE A 215 -5.11 -7.29 25.92
C PHE A 215 -6.07 -8.34 26.48
N CYS A 216 -5.62 -9.55 26.75
CA CYS A 216 -6.47 -10.64 27.25
C CYS A 216 -6.24 -10.95 28.74
N HIS A 217 -5.06 -10.66 29.28
CA HIS A 217 -4.62 -11.16 30.60
C HIS A 217 -4.25 -10.05 31.60
N VAL A 218 -4.22 -8.79 31.19
CA VAL A 218 -4.05 -7.66 32.13
C VAL A 218 -5.35 -7.46 32.89
N GLN A 219 -5.30 -7.70 34.21
CA GLN A 219 -6.42 -7.41 35.10
C GLN A 219 -6.48 -5.92 35.43
N ARG A 220 -5.31 -5.32 35.72
CA ARG A 220 -5.18 -3.91 36.10
C ARG A 220 -3.81 -3.38 35.69
N ALA A 221 -3.74 -2.08 35.46
CA ALA A 221 -2.49 -1.35 35.28
C ALA A 221 -2.29 -0.34 36.42
N ALA A 222 -1.05 -0.04 36.78
CA ALA A 222 -0.72 0.93 37.82
C ALA A 222 0.61 1.63 37.55
N VAL A 223 0.78 2.81 38.15
CA VAL A 223 2.02 3.58 38.15
C VAL A 223 2.60 3.59 39.56
N LEU A 224 3.85 3.20 39.72
CA LEU A 224 4.56 3.12 40.99
C LEU A 224 5.79 4.05 40.97
N PRO A 225 6.01 4.88 42.01
CA PRO A 225 7.22 5.67 42.10
C PRO A 225 8.43 4.77 42.40
N LYS A 226 9.61 5.13 41.86
CA LYS A 226 10.83 4.31 42.02
C LYS A 226 11.24 4.08 43.48
N LYS A 227 11.00 5.06 44.35
CA LYS A 227 11.34 4.99 45.78
C LYS A 227 10.42 4.05 46.58
N GLY A 228 9.46 3.41 45.92
CA GLY A 228 8.39 2.68 46.59
C GLY A 228 7.30 3.63 47.07
N GLY A 229 6.14 3.08 47.42
CA GLY A 229 4.98 3.86 47.80
C GLY A 229 3.68 3.13 47.44
N ARG A 230 2.57 3.87 47.48
CA ARG A 230 1.28 3.32 47.04
C ARG A 230 1.16 3.44 45.52
N PRO A 231 0.82 2.36 44.81
CA PRO A 231 0.60 2.44 43.37
C PRO A 231 -0.62 3.32 43.06
N ALA A 232 -0.50 4.15 42.03
CA ALA A 232 -1.62 4.83 41.40
C ALA A 232 -2.24 3.89 40.37
N PHE A 233 -3.38 3.28 40.71
CA PHE A 233 -4.08 2.39 39.79
C PHE A 233 -4.72 3.18 38.65
N LEU A 234 -4.58 2.66 37.44
CA LEU A 234 -5.24 3.18 36.25
C LEU A 234 -6.67 2.61 36.14
N SER A 235 -7.48 3.20 35.27
CA SER A 235 -8.78 2.65 34.88
C SER A 235 -8.62 1.26 34.24
N ASP A 236 -9.66 0.43 34.34
CA ASP A 236 -9.71 -0.88 33.69
C ASP A 236 -9.64 -0.75 32.15
N GLU A 237 -10.01 0.40 31.58
CA GLU A 237 -9.94 0.71 30.15
C GLU A 237 -8.69 1.52 29.75
N ALA A 238 -7.68 1.62 30.63
CA ALA A 238 -6.51 2.46 30.38
C ALA A 238 -5.60 1.95 29.25
N VAL A 239 -5.71 0.67 28.85
CA VAL A 239 -4.89 0.07 27.80
C VAL A 239 -5.73 -0.05 26.52
N LEU A 240 -5.40 0.76 25.51
CA LEU A 240 -6.17 0.87 24.27
C LEU A 240 -5.38 0.32 23.09
N PRO A 241 -5.96 -0.59 22.27
CA PRO A 241 -5.29 -1.08 21.07
C PRO A 241 -5.23 0.02 20.00
N VAL A 242 -4.16 -0.01 19.20
CA VAL A 242 -3.90 0.98 18.15
C VAL A 242 -3.67 0.27 16.82
N GLY A 243 -4.17 0.88 15.74
CA GLY A 243 -4.07 0.40 14.36
C GLY A 243 -5.41 -0.01 13.75
N PHE A 244 -6.51 0.14 14.49
CA PHE A 244 -7.83 -0.26 14.04
C PHE A 244 -8.67 0.92 13.58
N ASP A 245 -8.51 2.10 14.17
CA ASP A 245 -9.43 3.24 14.03
C ASP A 245 -9.27 4.09 12.77
N GLU A 246 -10.30 4.89 12.50
CA GLU A 246 -10.26 5.88 11.41
C GLU A 246 -9.16 6.90 11.69
N GLY A 247 -8.19 7.00 10.78
CA GLY A 247 -6.99 7.80 10.97
C GLY A 247 -5.73 6.99 11.27
N GLU A 248 -5.88 5.71 11.65
CA GLU A 248 -4.79 4.75 11.90
C GLU A 248 -4.51 3.87 10.67
N ASP A 249 -4.69 4.48 9.51
CA ASP A 249 -4.61 3.85 8.20
C ASP A 249 -3.21 4.01 7.66
N VAL A 250 -2.64 2.90 7.19
CA VAL A 250 -1.33 2.85 6.54
C VAL A 250 -1.53 2.77 5.04
N LEU A 251 -2.37 1.85 4.56
CA LEU A 251 -2.64 1.72 3.13
C LEU A 251 -3.71 2.73 2.67
N PRO A 252 -3.47 3.45 1.55
CA PRO A 252 -4.46 4.36 0.99
C PRO A 252 -5.64 3.56 0.43
N TYR A 253 -6.84 3.81 0.96
CA TYR A 253 -8.08 3.22 0.50
C TYR A 253 -9.06 4.31 0.06
N PRO A 254 -9.90 4.05 -0.95
CA PRO A 254 -10.98 4.96 -1.30
C PRO A 254 -11.92 5.20 -0.10
N PRO A 255 -12.45 6.42 0.09
CA PRO A 255 -13.30 6.76 1.23
C PRO A 255 -14.63 5.98 1.24
N ASN A 256 -15.07 5.48 0.09
CA ASN A 256 -16.27 4.65 -0.07
C ASN A 256 -15.99 3.14 0.11
N ALA A 257 -14.75 2.73 0.33
CA ALA A 257 -14.42 1.32 0.55
C ALA A 257 -14.73 0.90 2.00
N HIS A 258 -15.19 -0.35 2.16
CA HIS A 258 -15.50 -0.89 3.48
C HIS A 258 -14.23 -1.05 4.34
N ARG A 259 -14.22 -0.47 5.55
CA ARG A 259 -13.07 -0.49 6.50
C ARG A 259 -12.54 -1.90 6.77
N GLY A 260 -13.43 -2.89 6.89
CA GLY A 260 -13.06 -4.29 7.11
C GLY A 260 -12.12 -4.86 6.02
N TYR A 261 -12.28 -4.47 4.76
CA TYR A 261 -11.39 -4.93 3.68
C TYR A 261 -9.99 -4.32 3.81
N ARG A 262 -9.89 -3.09 4.31
CA ARG A 262 -8.60 -2.46 4.59
C ARG A 262 -7.89 -3.16 5.73
N LEU A 263 -8.60 -3.41 6.84
CA LEU A 263 -8.02 -4.09 8.01
C LEU A 263 -7.48 -5.48 7.64
N LEU A 264 -8.22 -6.26 6.85
CA LEU A 264 -7.74 -7.55 6.33
C LEU A 264 -6.49 -7.39 5.47
N HIS A 265 -6.50 -6.44 4.53
CA HIS A 265 -5.35 -6.21 3.66
C HIS A 265 -4.11 -5.83 4.48
N GLU A 266 -4.24 -4.87 5.39
CA GLU A 266 -3.15 -4.41 6.25
C GLU A 266 -2.64 -5.50 7.21
N TYR A 267 -3.52 -6.38 7.70
CA TYR A 267 -3.14 -7.51 8.54
C TYR A 267 -2.24 -8.51 7.81
N PHE A 268 -2.54 -8.80 6.54
CA PHE A 268 -1.74 -9.73 5.75
C PHE A 268 -0.48 -9.07 5.16
N THR A 269 -0.48 -7.76 4.88
CA THR A 269 0.69 -7.09 4.30
C THR A 269 1.65 -6.51 5.33
N PHE A 270 1.14 -5.93 6.42
CA PHE A 270 1.95 -5.22 7.40
C PHE A 270 1.37 -5.34 8.84
N PRO A 271 1.38 -6.55 9.42
CA PRO A 271 0.81 -6.81 10.73
C PRO A 271 1.44 -5.99 11.86
N LYS A 272 2.69 -5.53 11.67
CA LYS A 272 3.41 -4.69 12.65
C LYS A 272 2.66 -3.40 13.00
N LYS A 273 1.78 -2.89 12.15
CA LYS A 273 1.00 -1.68 12.46
C LYS A 273 0.02 -1.85 13.62
N PHE A 274 -0.35 -3.09 13.95
CA PHE A 274 -1.29 -3.43 15.02
C PHE A 274 -0.57 -3.69 16.35
N LEU A 275 0.77 -3.72 16.37
CA LEU A 275 1.55 -3.95 17.59
C LEU A 275 1.78 -2.66 18.39
N PHE A 276 0.80 -1.75 18.35
CA PHE A 276 0.79 -0.53 19.11
C PHE A 276 -0.30 -0.59 20.16
N PHE A 277 -0.03 -0.01 21.32
CA PHE A 277 -1.05 0.24 22.32
C PHE A 277 -0.80 1.59 22.97
N ASP A 278 -1.88 2.22 23.40
CA ASP A 278 -1.82 3.43 24.17
C ASP A 278 -2.17 3.15 25.62
N LEU A 279 -1.37 3.74 26.52
CA LEU A 279 -1.63 3.76 27.93
C LEU A 279 -2.19 5.14 28.29
N ASP A 280 -3.45 5.19 28.69
CA ASP A 280 -4.10 6.40 29.19
C ASP A 280 -3.68 6.66 30.64
N LEU A 281 -3.02 7.80 30.83
CA LEU A 281 -2.55 8.31 32.11
C LEU A 281 -3.46 9.44 32.64
N ASN A 282 -4.47 9.89 31.88
CA ASN A 282 -5.37 10.99 32.24
C ASN A 282 -6.04 10.84 33.60
N GLN A 283 -6.31 9.60 34.01
CA GLN A 283 -7.02 9.30 35.25
C GLN A 283 -6.08 9.04 36.42
N ALA A 284 -4.79 8.93 36.15
CA ALA A 284 -3.80 8.87 37.18
C ALA A 284 -3.41 10.29 37.55
N ASP A 285 -3.99 10.76 38.64
CA ASP A 285 -3.36 11.75 39.51
C ASP A 285 -2.07 11.13 40.11
N PHE A 286 -1.21 10.48 39.32
CA PHE A 286 -0.03 9.77 39.80
C PHE A 286 0.98 10.75 40.39
N LEU A 287 1.00 12.00 39.92
CA LEU A 287 1.74 13.09 40.57
C LEU A 287 1.25 13.38 41.99
N ASN A 288 -0.02 13.10 42.31
CA ASN A 288 -0.60 13.25 43.64
C ASN A 288 -0.58 11.93 44.45
N ALA A 289 -0.13 10.83 43.85
CA ALA A 289 -0.06 9.54 44.55
C ALA A 289 1.04 9.54 45.61
N GLN A 290 0.76 8.93 46.77
CA GLN A 290 1.71 8.91 47.89
C GLN A 290 3.04 8.25 47.49
N GLY A 291 4.11 9.04 47.56
CA GLY A 291 5.47 8.60 47.24
C GLY A 291 6.00 9.16 45.91
N PHE A 292 5.17 9.79 45.09
CA PHE A 292 5.63 10.60 43.96
C PHE A 292 6.05 11.98 44.44
N SER A 293 7.31 12.33 44.19
CA SER A 293 7.78 13.71 44.24
C SER A 293 7.75 14.28 42.82
N PRO A 294 7.33 15.54 42.60
CA PRO A 294 7.47 16.20 41.31
C PRO A 294 8.89 16.13 40.75
N ASP A 295 9.90 16.19 41.64
CA ASP A 295 11.33 16.13 41.34
C ASP A 295 11.86 14.72 41.00
N ASP A 296 11.03 13.67 41.12
CA ASP A 296 11.47 12.34 40.73
C ASP A 296 11.71 12.29 39.22
N GLN A 297 12.66 11.46 38.79
CA GLN A 297 13.08 11.33 37.38
C GLN A 297 12.69 9.98 36.78
N GLN A 298 12.17 9.06 37.61
CA GLN A 298 11.86 7.70 37.20
C GLN A 298 10.59 7.18 37.87
N PHE A 299 9.82 6.40 37.11
CA PHE A 299 8.65 5.70 37.60
C PHE A 299 8.46 4.37 36.87
N ASP A 300 7.77 3.44 37.50
CA ASP A 300 7.45 2.14 36.95
C ASP A 300 5.97 2.08 36.54
N ILE A 301 5.69 1.55 35.36
CA ILE A 301 4.37 1.13 34.93
C ILE A 301 4.28 -0.38 35.16
N LEU A 302 3.26 -0.81 35.87
CA LEU A 302 3.03 -2.20 36.25
C LEU A 302 1.74 -2.69 35.59
N PHE A 303 1.81 -3.79 34.86
CA PHE A 303 0.65 -4.52 34.37
C PHE A 303 0.52 -5.81 35.16
N MET A 304 -0.59 -5.96 35.90
CA MET A 304 -0.90 -7.15 36.68
C MET A 304 -1.55 -8.19 35.77
N LEU A 305 -0.87 -9.31 35.57
CA LEU A 305 -1.28 -10.39 34.66
C LEU A 305 -1.88 -11.54 35.44
N ASP A 306 -2.97 -12.13 34.93
CA ASP A 306 -3.60 -13.32 35.51
C ASP A 306 -2.98 -14.64 35.07
N GLN A 307 -2.15 -14.58 34.03
CA GLN A 307 -1.54 -15.73 33.39
C GLN A 307 -0.06 -15.49 33.12
N MET A 308 0.75 -16.52 33.37
CA MET A 308 2.15 -16.54 32.92
C MET A 308 2.22 -16.82 31.41
N PRO A 309 3.20 -16.25 30.70
CA PRO A 309 3.41 -16.59 29.30
C PRO A 309 3.61 -18.10 29.13
N GLY A 310 2.93 -18.70 28.13
CA GLY A 310 3.06 -20.14 27.84
C GLY A 310 4.45 -20.55 27.35
N GLU A 311 5.22 -19.59 26.84
CA GLU A 311 6.60 -19.77 26.39
C GLU A 311 7.55 -18.88 27.21
N ARG A 312 8.85 -19.23 27.25
CA ARG A 312 9.84 -18.40 27.94
C ARG A 312 10.16 -17.17 27.08
N LEU A 313 9.43 -16.10 27.32
CA LEU A 313 9.64 -14.80 26.69
C LEU A 313 10.84 -14.08 27.35
N VAL A 314 11.74 -13.56 26.52
CA VAL A 314 12.84 -12.69 26.96
C VAL A 314 12.50 -11.27 26.55
N ILE A 315 12.34 -10.40 27.54
CA ILE A 315 11.98 -8.99 27.36
C ILE A 315 13.16 -8.14 27.80
N ASP A 316 13.39 -7.04 27.09
CA ASP A 316 14.35 -6.02 27.47
C ASP A 316 13.77 -4.61 27.26
N ARG A 317 14.55 -3.58 27.59
CA ARG A 317 14.15 -2.18 27.40
C ARG A 317 13.80 -1.81 25.95
N ASN A 318 14.27 -2.58 24.96
CA ASN A 318 14.02 -2.33 23.54
C ASN A 318 12.74 -3.02 23.05
N THR A 319 12.12 -3.88 23.87
CA THR A 319 10.85 -4.53 23.55
C THR A 319 9.70 -3.53 23.51
N PHE A 320 9.73 -2.49 24.35
CA PHE A 320 8.73 -1.43 24.37
C PHE A 320 9.37 -0.13 23.89
N CYS A 321 9.04 0.28 22.67
CA CYS A 321 9.57 1.50 22.07
C CYS A 321 8.53 2.63 22.15
N LEU A 322 8.98 3.81 22.56
CA LEU A 322 8.22 5.06 22.49
C LEU A 322 8.58 5.82 21.20
N GLY A 323 7.74 6.80 20.84
CA GLY A 323 8.03 7.69 19.72
C GLY A 323 8.05 6.98 18.36
N CYS A 324 7.27 5.90 18.20
CA CYS A 324 7.22 5.13 16.95
C CYS A 324 6.00 5.49 16.09
N SER A 325 6.16 5.42 14.77
CA SER A 325 5.06 5.43 13.80
C SER A 325 5.34 4.46 12.66
N PRO A 326 4.31 3.78 12.13
CA PRO A 326 4.38 3.22 10.79
C PRO A 326 4.72 4.32 9.78
N VAL A 327 5.55 3.96 8.80
CA VAL A 327 5.92 4.83 7.70
C VAL A 327 5.75 4.08 6.40
N ILE A 328 5.29 4.79 5.38
CA ILE A 328 4.96 4.22 4.06
C ILE A 328 5.73 4.94 2.96
N ASN A 329 6.26 4.18 2.00
CA ASN A 329 6.98 4.66 0.83
C ASN A 329 5.99 5.18 -0.23
N LEU A 330 5.33 6.30 0.11
CA LEU A 330 4.44 7.04 -0.78
C LEU A 330 4.69 8.53 -0.64
N PHE A 331 4.83 9.20 -1.78
CA PHE A 331 4.98 10.65 -1.83
C PHE A 331 4.21 11.24 -3.01
N LYS A 332 3.71 12.46 -2.83
CA LYS A 332 2.99 13.18 -3.89
C LYS A 332 3.99 13.76 -4.88
N LYS A 333 3.70 13.63 -6.16
CA LYS A 333 4.46 14.26 -7.24
C LYS A 333 3.53 14.67 -8.38
N VAL A 334 3.78 15.87 -8.89
CA VAL A 334 3.19 16.35 -10.15
C VAL A 334 3.99 15.73 -11.30
N THR A 335 3.32 15.09 -12.24
CA THR A 335 3.96 14.47 -13.41
C THR A 335 4.42 15.51 -14.42
N ASP A 336 5.32 15.12 -15.32
CA ASP A 336 5.60 15.91 -16.52
C ASP A 336 4.30 16.07 -17.34
N PRO A 337 4.03 17.24 -17.95
CA PRO A 337 2.79 17.48 -18.68
C PRO A 337 2.72 16.61 -19.93
N ILE A 338 1.53 16.09 -20.22
CA ILE A 338 1.27 15.23 -21.37
C ILE A 338 0.50 16.02 -22.41
N ARG A 339 1.09 16.12 -23.61
CA ARG A 339 0.44 16.76 -24.75
C ARG A 339 -0.54 15.80 -25.41
N VAL A 340 -1.83 16.13 -25.36
CA VAL A 340 -2.87 15.29 -25.96
C VAL A 340 -3.05 15.63 -27.43
N THR A 341 -2.64 14.72 -28.29
CA THR A 341 -2.73 14.87 -29.76
C THR A 341 -3.93 14.13 -30.38
N ARG A 342 -4.68 13.37 -29.57
CA ARG A 342 -5.78 12.45 -29.97
C ARG A 342 -5.42 11.43 -31.07
N ARG A 343 -4.12 11.22 -31.33
CA ARG A 343 -3.63 10.22 -32.31
C ARG A 343 -3.50 8.83 -31.72
N LEU A 344 -3.38 8.74 -30.41
CA LEU A 344 -3.23 7.49 -29.67
C LEU A 344 -4.47 7.31 -28.78
N PRO A 345 -4.96 6.06 -28.65
CA PRO A 345 -6.07 5.77 -27.76
C PRO A 345 -5.68 5.98 -26.28
N GLU A 346 -4.42 5.76 -25.95
CA GLU A 346 -3.89 5.84 -24.59
C GLU A 346 -2.52 6.53 -24.58
N TYR A 347 -2.20 7.17 -23.46
CA TYR A 347 -0.95 7.88 -23.25
C TYR A 347 -0.20 7.28 -22.05
N PRO A 348 1.08 6.87 -22.21
CA PRO A 348 1.85 6.37 -21.09
C PRO A 348 2.13 7.49 -20.09
N LEU A 349 1.89 7.23 -18.82
CA LEU A 349 2.25 8.13 -17.72
C LEU A 349 3.69 7.85 -17.30
N ASN A 350 4.54 8.87 -17.40
CA ASN A 350 5.87 8.85 -16.80
C ASN A 350 5.86 9.67 -15.51
N PRO A 351 6.06 9.07 -14.33
CA PRO A 351 6.04 9.79 -13.07
C PRO A 351 7.18 10.80 -12.93
N ASP A 352 8.36 10.42 -13.40
CA ASP A 352 9.59 11.22 -13.31
C ASP A 352 10.58 10.70 -14.35
N SER A 353 10.71 11.42 -15.46
CA SER A 353 11.62 11.05 -16.55
C SER A 353 13.08 10.86 -16.10
N ARG A 354 13.51 11.51 -15.01
CA ARG A 354 14.88 11.36 -14.47
C ARG A 354 15.04 10.14 -13.57
N ARG A 355 13.95 9.55 -13.07
CA ARG A 355 13.94 8.49 -12.06
C ARG A 355 13.05 7.30 -12.44
N GLU A 356 12.73 7.16 -13.72
CA GLU A 356 11.85 6.12 -14.26
C GLU A 356 12.21 4.70 -13.79
N LYS A 357 13.51 4.39 -13.66
CA LYS A 357 13.99 3.07 -13.21
C LYS A 357 13.71 2.75 -11.74
N ILE A 358 13.44 3.76 -10.92
CA ILE A 358 13.35 3.62 -9.46
C ILE A 358 12.01 4.07 -8.88
N THR A 359 11.12 4.68 -9.68
CA THR A 359 9.80 5.15 -9.24
C THR A 359 8.69 4.56 -10.10
N GLU A 360 7.61 4.11 -9.47
CA GLU A 360 6.34 3.77 -10.13
C GLU A 360 5.20 4.65 -9.62
N ILE A 361 4.15 4.78 -10.44
CA ILE A 361 2.91 5.43 -10.03
C ILE A 361 2.10 4.44 -9.20
N HIS A 362 1.83 4.76 -7.94
CA HIS A 362 0.92 4.00 -7.09
C HIS A 362 -0.54 4.35 -7.40
N SER A 363 -0.90 5.63 -7.43
CA SER A 363 -2.26 6.10 -7.70
C SER A 363 -2.29 7.49 -8.34
N ILE A 364 -3.35 7.80 -9.09
CA ILE A 364 -3.63 9.13 -9.61
C ILE A 364 -4.58 9.82 -8.62
N LEU A 365 -4.17 10.96 -8.08
CA LEU A 365 -4.95 11.73 -7.12
C LEU A 365 -5.89 12.72 -7.81
N SER A 366 -5.40 13.41 -8.84
CA SER A 366 -6.20 14.30 -9.67
C SER A 366 -5.58 14.48 -11.05
N VAL A 367 -6.44 14.82 -12.01
CA VAL A 367 -6.05 15.10 -13.40
C VAL A 367 -6.57 16.48 -13.77
N SER A 368 -5.69 17.34 -14.26
CA SER A 368 -6.02 18.69 -14.67
C SER A 368 -5.61 18.91 -16.11
N ALA A 369 -6.49 19.57 -16.87
CA ALA A 369 -6.31 19.85 -18.28
C ALA A 369 -6.25 21.36 -18.50
N SER A 370 -5.36 21.81 -19.40
CA SER A 370 -5.26 23.19 -19.83
C SER A 370 -5.25 23.26 -21.36
N ALA A 371 -5.99 24.23 -21.92
CA ALA A 371 -6.04 24.49 -23.36
C ALA A 371 -4.89 25.40 -23.80
N ASP A 372 -4.50 26.35 -22.95
CA ASP A 372 -3.40 27.29 -23.15
C ASP A 372 -2.78 27.63 -21.79
N ALA A 373 -1.47 27.85 -21.71
CA ALA A 373 -0.76 28.12 -20.45
C ALA A 373 -1.25 29.39 -19.70
N ARG A 374 -2.06 30.24 -20.35
CA ARG A 374 -2.68 31.43 -19.76
C ARG A 374 -4.10 31.18 -19.24
N ASP A 375 -4.78 30.17 -19.77
CA ASP A 375 -6.09 29.75 -19.30
C ASP A 375 -5.90 28.75 -18.15
N GLY A 376 -6.58 29.04 -17.04
CA GLY A 376 -6.51 28.21 -15.83
C GLY A 376 -6.78 26.73 -16.11
N SER A 377 -6.20 25.86 -15.30
CA SER A 377 -6.42 24.42 -15.43
C SER A 377 -7.83 24.03 -14.95
N THR A 378 -8.46 23.12 -15.68
CA THR A 378 -9.75 22.53 -15.32
C THR A 378 -9.55 21.09 -14.88
N GLU A 379 -10.13 20.72 -13.73
CA GLU A 379 -10.07 19.34 -13.24
C GLU A 379 -10.93 18.41 -14.11
N VAL A 380 -10.33 17.32 -14.57
CA VAL A 380 -10.99 16.26 -15.34
C VAL A 380 -11.37 15.14 -14.39
N ALA A 381 -12.64 14.74 -14.42
CA ALA A 381 -13.15 13.71 -13.52
C ALA A 381 -12.83 12.28 -14.04
N PRO A 382 -12.70 11.30 -13.13
CA PRO A 382 -12.62 9.89 -13.52
C PRO A 382 -13.90 9.44 -14.26
N PHE A 383 -13.76 8.59 -15.28
CA PHE A 383 -14.89 8.11 -16.10
C PHE A 383 -15.99 7.44 -15.28
N PHE A 384 -15.62 6.64 -14.29
CA PHE A 384 -16.57 5.92 -13.45
C PHE A 384 -17.03 6.71 -12.21
N SER A 385 -16.68 8.00 -12.08
CA SER A 385 -17.28 8.88 -11.07
C SER A 385 -18.56 9.56 -11.54
N PHE A 386 -19.13 9.11 -12.67
CA PHE A 386 -20.31 9.72 -13.29
C PHE A 386 -21.52 9.64 -12.34
N ASN A 387 -21.85 10.79 -11.76
CA ASN A 387 -23.01 10.95 -10.89
C ASN A 387 -24.00 11.95 -11.51
N HIS A 388 -25.31 11.81 -11.24
CA HIS A 388 -26.36 12.75 -11.69
C HIS A 388 -26.09 14.24 -11.34
N LYS A 389 -25.22 14.52 -10.37
CA LYS A 389 -24.78 15.89 -10.03
C LYS A 389 -23.79 16.49 -11.06
N MET A 390 -23.04 15.66 -11.78
CA MET A 390 -22.05 16.10 -12.79
C MET A 390 -22.70 16.48 -14.12
N GLU A 391 -23.86 15.89 -14.43
CA GLU A 391 -24.71 16.23 -15.57
C GLU A 391 -25.10 17.73 -15.56
N ARG A 392 -25.34 18.29 -14.36
CA ARG A 392 -25.65 19.72 -14.19
C ARG A 392 -24.47 20.67 -14.41
N LYS A 393 -23.23 20.18 -14.37
CA LYS A 393 -22.01 21.00 -14.57
C LYS A 393 -21.54 21.04 -16.02
N GLY A 394 -22.18 20.30 -16.94
CA GLY A 394 -21.74 20.22 -18.34
C GLY A 394 -20.36 19.60 -18.51
N GLN A 395 -19.93 18.74 -17.57
CA GLN A 395 -18.64 18.06 -17.66
C GLN A 395 -18.74 16.90 -18.65
N GLN A 396 -18.14 17.07 -19.82
CA GLN A 396 -18.26 16.14 -20.96
C GLN A 396 -17.02 15.24 -21.14
N ALA A 397 -15.91 15.59 -20.50
CA ALA A 397 -14.65 14.89 -20.62
C ALA A 397 -14.26 14.18 -19.32
N PHE A 398 -13.83 12.94 -19.47
CA PHE A 398 -13.44 12.06 -18.40
C PHE A 398 -12.10 11.41 -18.69
N TRP A 399 -11.43 10.93 -17.66
CA TRP A 399 -10.24 10.11 -17.81
C TRP A 399 -10.43 8.70 -17.24
N HIS A 400 -9.74 7.76 -17.85
CA HIS A 400 -9.60 6.39 -17.38
C HIS A 400 -8.12 6.04 -17.37
N ALA A 401 -7.66 5.27 -16.38
CA ALA A 401 -6.29 4.83 -16.33
C ALA A 401 -6.22 3.31 -16.18
N ASN A 402 -5.30 2.70 -16.92
CA ASN A 402 -5.05 1.26 -16.86
C ASN A 402 -3.60 0.99 -16.44
N ARG A 403 -3.41 -0.06 -15.64
CA ARG A 403 -2.10 -0.52 -15.18
C ARG A 403 -1.71 -1.76 -15.96
N MET A 404 -0.54 -1.71 -16.59
CA MET A 404 0.03 -2.84 -17.33
C MET A 404 1.44 -3.15 -16.84
N GLY A 405 1.91 -4.37 -17.11
CA GLY A 405 3.31 -4.73 -16.92
C GLY A 405 4.22 -3.82 -17.75
N HIS A 406 5.47 -3.66 -17.31
CA HIS A 406 6.43 -2.88 -18.07
C HIS A 406 6.97 -3.70 -19.27
N ASP A 407 6.88 -3.19 -20.49
CA ASP A 407 7.35 -3.91 -21.71
C ASP A 407 8.87 -4.15 -21.72
N ARG A 408 9.62 -3.25 -21.06
CA ARG A 408 11.08 -3.35 -20.99
C ARG A 408 11.53 -4.16 -19.78
N LYS A 409 12.37 -5.18 -20.04
CA LYS A 409 12.96 -6.08 -19.02
C LYS A 409 13.90 -5.38 -18.03
N ASP A 410 14.43 -4.20 -18.37
CA ASP A 410 15.38 -3.47 -17.52
C ASP A 410 14.72 -2.58 -16.46
N ILE A 411 13.41 -2.42 -16.51
CA ILE A 411 12.64 -1.58 -15.58
C ILE A 411 11.68 -2.49 -14.79
N PRO A 412 11.90 -2.67 -13.48
CA PRO A 412 10.97 -3.42 -12.64
C PRO A 412 9.68 -2.62 -12.41
N GLY A 413 8.58 -3.31 -12.11
CA GLY A 413 7.30 -2.70 -11.71
C GLY A 413 6.27 -2.61 -12.83
N THR A 414 5.35 -1.66 -12.71
CA THR A 414 4.20 -1.50 -13.62
C THR A 414 4.15 -0.11 -14.23
N ARG A 415 3.54 -0.01 -15.41
CA ARG A 415 3.32 1.25 -16.12
C ARG A 415 1.82 1.58 -16.14
N MET A 416 1.51 2.85 -15.91
CA MET A 416 0.15 3.36 -16.03
C MET A 416 -0.02 4.06 -17.39
N HIS A 417 -1.15 3.83 -18.03
CA HIS A 417 -1.60 4.56 -19.21
C HIS A 417 -2.88 5.32 -18.88
N ILE A 418 -3.06 6.50 -19.47
CA ILE A 418 -4.26 7.31 -19.32
C ILE A 418 -4.94 7.50 -20.67
N SER A 419 -6.27 7.41 -20.65
CA SER A 419 -7.15 7.56 -21.81
C SER A 419 -8.20 8.60 -21.48
N PHE A 420 -8.61 9.39 -22.48
CA PHE A 420 -9.60 10.45 -22.32
C PHE A 420 -10.85 10.10 -23.11
N VAL A 421 -12.01 10.16 -22.45
CA VAL A 421 -13.32 9.84 -23.02
C VAL A 421 -14.15 11.12 -23.04
N ASP A 422 -14.68 11.44 -24.21
CA ASP A 422 -15.55 12.60 -24.44
C ASP A 422 -16.92 12.08 -24.88
N LEU A 423 -17.95 12.30 -24.05
CA LEU A 423 -19.29 11.71 -24.22
C LEU A 423 -20.00 12.18 -25.50
N ASP A 424 -19.65 13.36 -26.03
CA ASP A 424 -20.25 13.90 -27.27
C ASP A 424 -19.64 13.26 -28.53
N SER A 425 -18.58 12.47 -28.40
CA SER A 425 -17.88 11.83 -29.53
C SER A 425 -18.63 10.64 -30.13
N ALA A 426 -19.75 10.21 -29.53
CA ALA A 426 -20.57 9.10 -30.01
C ALA A 426 -21.36 9.42 -31.30
N ALA A 427 -21.36 10.67 -31.77
CA ALA A 427 -21.91 11.03 -33.08
C ALA A 427 -20.83 10.90 -34.18
N GLY A 428 -20.40 9.67 -34.45
CA GLY A 428 -19.54 9.33 -35.58
C GLY A 428 -20.23 9.61 -36.91
N ARG A 429 -20.20 10.86 -37.40
CA ARG A 429 -20.18 11.10 -38.83
C ARG A 429 -18.82 10.62 -39.32
N HIS A 430 -18.78 9.43 -39.91
CA HIS A 430 -17.68 8.99 -40.74
C HIS A 430 -17.39 10.08 -41.78
N CYS A 431 -16.35 10.88 -41.56
CA CYS A 431 -15.82 11.76 -42.59
C CYS A 431 -14.98 10.90 -43.53
N HIS A 432 -15.65 10.18 -44.42
CA HIS A 432 -14.99 9.72 -45.64
C HIS A 432 -14.49 10.96 -46.38
N THR A 433 -13.17 11.06 -46.49
CA THR A 433 -12.49 12.03 -47.34
C THR A 433 -12.96 11.88 -48.78
N ARG A 434 -13.87 12.77 -49.20
CA ARG A 434 -13.93 13.23 -50.59
C ARG A 434 -13.59 14.71 -50.60
N GLN A 435 -12.49 15.04 -51.28
CA GLN A 435 -12.14 16.38 -51.68
C GLN A 435 -13.36 17.05 -52.33
N THR A 436 -13.78 18.20 -51.81
CA THR A 436 -14.30 19.33 -52.59
C THR A 436 -14.45 20.53 -51.67
N HIS A 437 -13.96 21.67 -52.14
CA HIS A 437 -14.12 22.99 -51.54
C HIS A 437 -15.58 23.28 -51.13
N CYS A 438 -15.79 23.77 -49.91
CA CYS A 438 -16.89 24.67 -49.59
C CYS A 438 -16.44 25.67 -48.50
N PRO A 439 -16.71 26.98 -48.67
CA PRO A 439 -16.26 28.02 -47.75
C PRO A 439 -17.22 28.22 -46.57
N ASP A 440 -16.64 28.66 -45.46
CA ASP A 440 -17.22 29.31 -44.28
C ASP A 440 -18.72 29.18 -44.02
N THR A 441 -19.03 28.37 -43.00
CA THR A 441 -20.15 28.67 -42.08
C THR A 441 -19.66 28.46 -40.64
N SER A 442 -19.90 29.49 -39.83
CA SER A 442 -19.54 29.74 -38.42
C SER A 442 -19.36 28.53 -37.48
N PRO A 443 -18.41 28.58 -36.52
CA PRO A 443 -18.16 27.50 -35.59
C PRO A 443 -19.15 27.52 -34.42
N SER A 444 -19.97 26.49 -34.29
CA SER A 444 -20.55 26.13 -32.98
C SER A 444 -19.50 25.34 -32.18
N GLU A 445 -18.44 26.03 -31.74
CA GLU A 445 -17.33 25.52 -30.92
C GLU A 445 -17.71 25.51 -29.42
N ARG A 446 -18.76 24.77 -29.06
CA ARG A 446 -19.09 24.53 -27.65
C ARG A 446 -19.49 23.08 -27.44
N SER A 447 -18.51 22.17 -27.47
CA SER A 447 -18.55 20.87 -26.76
C SER A 447 -17.38 19.91 -27.08
N ARG A 448 -16.17 20.40 -27.38
CA ARG A 448 -15.01 19.51 -27.56
C ARG A 448 -14.02 19.73 -26.44
N PHE A 449 -13.49 18.63 -25.89
CA PHE A 449 -12.38 18.68 -24.94
C PHE A 449 -11.10 19.25 -25.60
N MET A 450 -10.93 20.58 -25.61
CA MET A 450 -9.83 21.30 -26.25
C MET A 450 -8.61 21.43 -25.31
N ALA A 451 -8.20 20.36 -24.63
CA ALA A 451 -6.99 20.41 -23.79
C ALA A 451 -5.75 20.15 -24.64
N SER A 452 -4.75 21.03 -24.54
CA SER A 452 -3.44 20.86 -25.19
C SER A 452 -2.48 20.10 -24.27
N ASP A 453 -2.45 20.46 -22.98
CA ASP A 453 -1.57 19.88 -21.97
C ASP A 453 -2.36 19.37 -20.76
N ILE A 454 -1.92 18.23 -20.23
CA ILE A 454 -2.51 17.60 -19.05
C ILE A 454 -1.45 17.39 -17.98
N THR A 455 -1.78 17.80 -16.76
CA THR A 455 -0.94 17.64 -15.57
C THR A 455 -1.66 16.75 -14.56
N LEU A 456 -0.93 15.77 -14.00
CA LEU A 456 -1.48 14.85 -13.02
C LEU A 456 -0.79 15.04 -11.68
N VAL A 457 -1.57 14.99 -10.60
CA VAL A 457 -1.02 14.79 -9.26
C VAL A 457 -1.10 13.30 -8.97
N THR A 458 0.05 12.68 -8.71
CA THR A 458 0.16 11.23 -8.47
C THR A 458 0.79 10.95 -7.10
N GLU A 459 0.48 9.78 -6.53
CA GLU A 459 1.32 9.18 -5.50
C GLU A 459 2.30 8.21 -6.15
N LEU A 460 3.56 8.32 -5.77
CA LEU A 460 4.64 7.48 -6.27
C LEU A 460 5.21 6.61 -5.15
N SER A 461 5.66 5.41 -5.51
CA SER A 461 6.45 4.51 -4.68
C SER A 461 7.82 4.24 -5.32
N PHE A 462 8.85 4.02 -4.51
CA PHE A 462 10.14 3.53 -5.01
C PHE A 462 10.15 2.00 -5.16
N ILE A 463 10.75 1.48 -6.24
CA ILE A 463 10.72 0.06 -6.62
C ILE A 463 12.04 -0.65 -6.23
N GLY A 464 11.95 -1.87 -5.68
CA GLY A 464 13.07 -2.83 -5.65
C GLY A 464 14.24 -2.48 -4.71
N GLN A 465 14.04 -1.59 -3.75
CA GLN A 465 15.08 -1.13 -2.83
C GLN A 465 15.05 -2.00 -1.56
N LYS A 466 15.91 -3.03 -1.47
CA LYS A 466 16.15 -3.70 -0.18
C LYS A 466 16.78 -2.68 0.76
N GLN A 467 16.14 -2.39 1.88
CA GLN A 467 16.72 -1.57 2.93
C GLN A 467 17.33 -2.45 4.01
N GLY A 468 18.62 -2.26 4.27
CA GLY A 468 19.25 -2.59 5.55
C GLY A 468 18.77 -1.64 6.65
N LYS A 469 19.42 -1.66 7.82
CA LYS A 469 19.16 -0.68 8.91
C LYS A 469 19.51 0.74 8.42
N SER A 470 18.56 1.43 7.81
CA SER A 470 18.71 2.80 7.33
C SER A 470 18.28 3.78 8.42
N GLN A 471 19.11 4.80 8.67
CA GLN A 471 18.68 5.99 9.43
C GLN A 471 17.81 6.86 8.53
N PHE A 472 16.65 7.27 9.06
CA PHE A 472 15.77 8.23 8.41
C PHE A 472 16.21 9.65 8.82
N ILE A 473 16.22 10.56 7.85
CA ILE A 473 16.35 12.00 8.09
C ILE A 473 14.95 12.58 7.93
N ALA A 474 14.44 13.21 8.98
CA ALA A 474 13.14 13.88 9.00
C ALA A 474 13.24 15.29 8.43
#